data_AF-A0A1F5RJ56-F1
#
_entry.id   AF-A0A1F5RJ56-F1
#
_cell.length_a   1.000
_cell.length_b   1.000
_cell.length_c   1.000
_cell.angle_alpha   90.00
_cell.angle_beta   90.00
_cell.angle_gamma   90.00
#
_symmetry.space_group_name_H-M   'P 1'
#
loop_
_entity.id
_entity.type
_entity.pdbx_description
1 polymer ?
#
loop_
_entity_poly.entity_id
_entity_poly.type
_entity_poly.pdbx_seq_one_letter_code
_entity_poly.pdbx_strand_id
1 'polypeptide(L)' 'MRYAGLTDDPVRRKQDHGNSFDWHVIREFATEDEARKWEKGMLLLGYQGRAGGRGWRYGYTYTITLWTRQ' A
#
# COMPACT_ATOMS: atom_id res chain seq x y z
N MET A 1 -10.19 -2.89 -8.94
CA MET A 1 -8.91 -2.18 -9.22
C MET A 1 -7.90 -2.64 -8.17
N ARG A 2 -6.59 -2.48 -8.38
CA ARG A 2 -5.59 -2.86 -7.35
C ARG A 2 -4.97 -1.62 -6.73
N TYR A 3 -4.80 -1.61 -5.42
CA TYR A 3 -4.12 -0.54 -4.69
C TYR A 3 -2.75 -1.02 -4.24
N ALA A 4 -1.76 -0.14 -4.31
CA ALA A 4 -0.44 -0.29 -3.71
C ALA A 4 -0.14 0.96 -2.88
N GLY A 5 0.46 0.76 -1.72
CA GLY A 5 0.84 1.88 -0.87
C GLY A 5 1.89 1.49 0.14
N LEU A 6 2.32 2.52 0.87
CA LEU A 6 3.33 2.42 1.91
C LEU A 6 2.77 2.79 3.28
N THR A 7 3.24 2.10 4.31
CA THR A 7 2.86 2.35 5.71
C THR A 7 3.96 1.85 6.65
N ASP A 8 4.07 2.46 7.83
CA ASP A 8 4.90 1.92 8.92
C ASP A 8 4.13 0.95 9.82
N ASP A 9 2.80 1.01 9.75
CA ASP A 9 1.90 0.14 10.51
C ASP A 9 0.87 -0.49 9.55
N PRO A 10 1.13 -1.70 9.05
CA PRO A 10 0.22 -2.37 8.12
C PRO A 10 -1.07 -2.82 8.78
N VAL A 11 -1.08 -3.10 10.09
CA VAL A 11 -2.27 -3.58 10.80
C VAL A 11 -3.27 -2.43 10.96
N ARG A 12 -2.80 -1.27 11.45
CA ARG A 12 -3.63 -0.08 11.57
C ARG A 12 -4.10 0.41 10.21
N ARG A 13 -3.20 0.45 9.22
CA ARG A 13 -3.55 0.90 7.87
C ARG A 13 -4.58 0.01 7.19
N LYS A 14 -4.52 -1.31 7.41
CA LYS A 14 -5.55 -2.25 6.96
C LYS A 14 -6.92 -1.90 7.54
N GLN A 15 -6.99 -1.55 8.82
CA GLN A 15 -8.25 -1.14 9.47
C GLN A 15 -8.79 0.17 8.90
N ASP A 16 -7.91 1.17 8.67
CA ASP A 16 -8.29 2.46 8.07
C ASP A 16 -8.94 2.27 6.68
N HIS A 17 -8.45 1.31 5.90
CA HIS A 17 -8.99 0.96 4.57
C HIS A 17 -10.20 0.00 4.61
N GLY A 18 -10.82 -0.20 5.78
CA GLY A 18 -12.02 -1.03 5.91
C GLY A 18 -11.75 -2.53 6.01
N ASN A 19 -10.54 -2.93 6.41
CA ASN A 19 -10.14 -4.31 6.67
C ASN A 19 -10.28 -5.23 5.44
N SER A 20 -9.70 -4.82 4.32
CA SER A 20 -9.73 -5.61 3.07
C SER A 20 -9.22 -7.03 3.31
N PHE A 21 -9.99 -8.04 2.88
CA PHE A 21 -9.71 -9.45 3.16
C PHE A 21 -8.45 -9.94 2.45
N ASP A 22 -8.12 -9.34 1.32
CA ASP A 22 -6.96 -9.63 0.46
C ASP A 22 -5.80 -8.65 0.69
N TRP A 23 -5.68 -8.13 1.91
CA TRP A 23 -4.55 -7.29 2.27
C TRP A 23 -3.26 -8.10 2.36
N HIS A 24 -2.29 -7.74 1.52
CA HIS A 24 -0.98 -8.39 1.47
C HIS A 24 0.13 -7.38 1.71
N VAL A 25 0.97 -7.64 2.71
CA VAL A 25 2.27 -6.97 2.86
C VAL A 25 3.24 -7.71 1.95
N ILE A 26 3.75 -7.02 0.93
CA ILE A 26 4.59 -7.60 -0.12
C ILE A 26 6.06 -7.61 0.31
N ARG A 27 6.50 -6.52 0.94
CA ARG A 27 7.90 -6.31 1.29
C ARG A 27 8.04 -5.33 2.45
N GLU A 28 9.02 -5.58 3.32
CA GLU A 28 9.56 -4.58 4.25
C GLU A 28 10.77 -3.89 3.58
N PHE A 29 10.85 -2.58 3.71
CA PHE A 29 11.93 -1.74 3.18
C PHE A 29 12.85 -1.30 4.31
N ALA A 30 14.16 -1.28 4.03
CA ALA A 30 15.15 -0.76 4.96
C ALA A 30 15.24 0.77 4.90
N THR A 31 14.88 1.36 3.75
CA THR A 31 14.97 2.81 3.52
C THR A 31 13.72 3.36 2.83
N GLU A 32 13.40 4.63 3.09
CA GLU A 32 12.29 5.30 2.42
C GLU A 32 12.49 5.39 0.90
N ASP A 33 13.73 5.61 0.44
CA ASP A 33 14.02 5.72 -1.00
C ASP A 33 13.66 4.45 -1.77
N GLU A 34 14.03 3.27 -1.23
CA GLU A 34 13.65 1.98 -1.81
C GLU A 34 12.13 1.78 -1.83
N ALA A 35 11.46 2.15 -0.74
CA ALA A 35 10.02 2.06 -0.63
C ALA A 35 9.32 2.93 -1.69
N ARG A 36 9.79 4.17 -1.87
CA ARG A 36 9.24 5.11 -2.86
C ARG A 36 9.53 4.66 -4.29
N LYS A 37 10.71 4.09 -4.56
CA LYS A 37 11.02 3.47 -5.87
C LYS A 37 10.07 2.32 -6.16
N TRP A 38 9.80 1.47 -5.18
CA TRP A 38 8.83 0.39 -5.32
C TRP A 38 7.41 0.92 -5.56
N GLU A 39 6.95 1.90 -4.77
CA GLU A 39 5.62 2.51 -4.92
C GLU A 39 5.44 3.08 -6.34
N LYS A 40 6.44 3.81 -6.85
CA LYS A 40 6.44 4.29 -8.24
C LYS A 40 6.38 3.14 -9.25
N GLY A 41 7.13 2.07 -9.04
CA GLY A 41 7.08 0.88 -9.88
C GLY A 41 5.70 0.24 -9.92
N MET A 42 5.01 0.16 -8.78
CA MET A 42 3.65 -0.38 -8.70
C MET A 42 2.64 0.49 -9.45
N LEU A 43 2.76 1.82 -9.37
CA LEU A 43 1.94 2.75 -10.14
C LEU A 43 2.11 2.53 -11.66
N LEU A 44 3.35 2.30 -12.12
CA LEU A 44 3.62 1.98 -13.54
C LEU A 44 3.03 0.63 -13.97
N LEU A 45 2.92 -0.33 -13.05
CA LEU A 45 2.24 -1.62 -13.29
C LEU A 45 0.71 -1.52 -13.29
N GLY A 46 0.15 -0.30 -13.11
CA GLY A 46 -1.29 -0.06 -13.12
C GLY A 46 -1.97 -0.24 -11.77
N TYR A 47 -1.21 -0.33 -10.67
CA TYR A 47 -1.79 -0.19 -9.33
C TYR A 47 -2.13 1.27 -9.07
N GLN A 48 -3.20 1.51 -8.32
CA GLN A 48 -3.52 2.82 -7.78
C GLN A 48 -2.76 3.03 -6.47
N GLY A 49 -2.33 4.24 -6.20
CA GLY A 49 -1.68 4.58 -4.95
C GLY A 49 -1.72 6.08 -4.74
N ARG A 50 -1.88 6.51 -3.49
CA ARG A 50 -1.62 7.90 -3.13
C ARG A 50 -0.14 8.04 -2.80
N ALA A 51 0.62 8.59 -3.76
CA ALA A 51 1.98 9.04 -3.50
C ALA A 51 2.00 9.95 -2.27
N GLY A 52 2.83 9.64 -1.27
CA GLY A 52 3.00 10.47 -0.08
C GLY A 52 2.17 10.08 1.15
N GLY A 53 1.69 8.83 1.25
CA GLY A 53 1.22 8.31 2.53
C GLY A 53 2.27 8.47 3.65
N ARG A 54 1.82 8.77 4.88
CA ARG A 54 2.68 8.70 6.07
C ARG A 54 3.10 7.25 6.29
N GLY A 55 4.41 7.03 6.31
CA GLY A 55 5.04 5.73 6.48
C GLY A 55 5.51 5.08 5.18
N TRP A 56 6.63 4.39 5.27
CA TRP A 56 7.38 3.83 4.15
C TRP A 56 7.89 2.41 4.40
N ARG A 57 7.92 1.96 5.66
CA ARG A 57 8.61 0.73 6.05
C ARG A 57 8.03 -0.53 5.44
N TYR A 58 6.72 -0.57 5.18
CA TYR A 58 6.06 -1.73 4.59
C TYR A 58 5.31 -1.35 3.31
N GLY A 59 5.61 -2.07 2.23
CA GLY A 59 4.84 -2.05 1.00
C GLY A 59 3.70 -3.04 1.07
N TYR A 60 2.48 -2.55 0.83
CA TYR A 60 1.29 -3.38 0.85
C TYR A 60 0.47 -3.21 -0.43
N THR A 61 -0.30 -4.23 -0.74
CA THR A 61 -1.26 -4.23 -1.83
C THR A 61 -2.59 -4.83 -1.39
N TYR A 62 -3.68 -4.38 -2.00
CA TYR A 62 -5.00 -5.00 -1.84
C TYR A 62 -5.86 -4.68 -3.06
N THR A 63 -6.96 -5.40 -3.25
CA THR A 63 -7.93 -5.13 -4.32
C THR A 63 -8.98 -4.14 -3.83
N ILE A 64 -9.09 -3.02 -4.54
CA ILE A 64 -10.17 -2.06 -4.35
C ILE A 64 -11.45 -2.72 -4.88
N THR A 65 -12.36 -2.97 -3.95
CA THR A 65 -13.73 -3.42 -4.19
C THR A 65 -14.70 -2.29 -3.86
N LEU A 66 -15.99 -2.48 -4.17
CA LEU A 66 -17.05 -1.51 -3.82
C LEU A 66 -17.17 -1.26 -2.30
N TRP A 67 -16.62 -2.15 -1.48
CA TRP A 67 -16.65 -2.06 -0.01
C TRP A 67 -15.39 -1.46 0.59
N THR A 68 -14.37 -1.18 -0.22
CA THR A 68 -13.12 -0.57 0.24
C THR A 68 -13.35 0.90 0.59
N ARG A 69 -12.92 1.31 1.79
CA ARG A 69 -12.92 2.72 2.21
C ARG A 69 -11.65 3.41 1.66
N GLN A 70 -11.84 4.44 0.83
CA GLN A 70 -10.77 5.26 0.25
C GLN A 70 -10.40 6.47 1.12
#